data_AF-X1I010-F1
#
_entry.id   AF-X1I010-F1
#
_cell.length_a   1.000
_cell.length_b   1.000
_cell.length_c   1.000
_cell.angle_alpha   90.00
_cell.angle_beta   90.00
_cell.angle_gamma   90.00
#
_symmetry.space_group_name_H-M   'P 1'
#
loop_
_entity.id
_entity.type
_entity.pdbx_description
1 polymer ?
#
loop_
_entity_poly.entity_id
_entity_poly.type
_entity_poly.pdbx_seq_one_letter_code
_entity_poly.pdbx_strand_id
1 'polypeptide(L)'
;EYVINPTNYDGLDENFVIGAISISAEEWDDGAYSTDWDGVSVNLFAANPVIDYTADWDSDKPDGDNEISFGDYPQENVIAVCIVWGRFGGPPSERYIEEFDIMFDINFNWGDADMLGDAVMDLQNIATHEFGHGLGLGDLYNRKTTEETMYGYSTEGEIDKRDLYYGDIAGIQELYGE
;
A
#
# COMPACT_ATOMS: atom_id res chain seq x y z
N GLU A 1 -2.97 -4.10 -13.21
CA GLU A 1 -3.51 -2.73 -13.32
C GLU A 1 -4.23 -2.43 -12.02
N TYR A 2 -4.29 -1.17 -11.62
CA TYR A 2 -5.01 -0.72 -10.43
C TYR A 2 -5.60 0.68 -10.70
N VAL A 3 -6.59 1.03 -9.90
CA VAL A 3 -7.41 2.22 -10.07
C VAL A 3 -7.24 3.12 -8.86
N ILE A 4 -7.05 4.42 -9.08
CA ILE A 4 -6.96 5.42 -8.02
C ILE A 4 -8.19 6.32 -8.08
N ASN A 5 -8.89 6.43 -6.95
CA ASN A 5 -9.80 7.53 -6.68
C ASN A 5 -9.07 8.61 -5.87
N PRO A 6 -8.64 9.73 -6.49
CA PRO A 6 -7.87 10.75 -5.78
C PRO A 6 -8.73 11.66 -4.90
N THR A 7 -10.06 11.44 -4.85
CA THR A 7 -10.98 12.23 -4.03
C THR A 7 -10.66 12.02 -2.55
N ASN A 8 -10.22 13.08 -1.90
CA ASN A 8 -9.82 13.07 -0.49
C ASN A 8 -10.46 14.23 0.27
N TYR A 9 -10.49 14.12 1.61
CA TYR A 9 -11.17 15.07 2.49
C TYR A 9 -10.24 16.17 3.03
N ASP A 10 -8.92 16.01 2.88
CA ASP A 10 -7.89 16.95 3.34
C ASP A 10 -7.54 18.04 2.29
N GLY A 11 -8.08 17.94 1.08
CA GLY A 11 -7.79 18.86 0.00
C GLY A 11 -6.38 18.71 -0.57
N LEU A 12 -5.83 17.49 -0.51
CA LEU A 12 -4.57 17.12 -1.14
C LEU A 12 -4.65 17.31 -2.66
N ASP A 13 -3.55 17.77 -3.25
CA ASP A 13 -3.43 17.91 -4.70
C ASP A 13 -3.53 16.53 -5.38
N GLU A 14 -4.28 16.46 -6.47
CA GLU A 14 -4.48 15.20 -7.20
C GLU A 14 -3.16 14.58 -7.68
N ASN A 15 -2.20 15.39 -8.15
CA ASN A 15 -0.91 14.87 -8.60
C ASN A 15 -0.08 14.36 -7.43
N PHE A 16 -0.23 14.94 -6.24
CA PHE A 16 0.40 14.42 -5.04
C PHE A 16 -0.17 13.04 -4.68
N VAL A 17 -1.50 12.89 -4.66
CA VAL A 17 -2.15 11.61 -4.33
C VAL A 17 -1.74 10.52 -5.32
N ILE A 18 -1.87 10.79 -6.62
CA ILE A 18 -1.46 9.84 -7.67
C ILE A 18 0.03 9.54 -7.56
N GLY A 19 0.88 10.56 -7.41
CA GLY A 19 2.32 10.38 -7.31
C GLY A 19 2.75 9.54 -6.12
N ALA A 20 2.22 9.81 -4.93
CA ALA A 20 2.53 9.06 -3.71
C ALA A 20 2.12 7.59 -3.86
N ILE A 21 0.88 7.32 -4.27
CA ILE A 21 0.36 5.95 -4.45
C ILE A 21 1.14 5.21 -5.55
N SER A 22 1.45 5.85 -6.67
CA SER A 22 2.22 5.21 -7.74
C SER A 22 3.66 4.91 -7.34
N ILE A 23 4.32 5.81 -6.61
CA ILE A 23 5.67 5.52 -6.08
C ILE A 23 5.60 4.34 -5.11
N SER A 24 4.59 4.28 -4.25
CA SER A 24 4.40 3.16 -3.31
C SER A 24 4.18 1.81 -4.01
N ALA A 25 3.46 1.79 -5.13
CA ALA A 25 3.31 0.59 -5.94
C ALA A 25 4.65 0.17 -6.57
N GLU A 26 5.30 1.10 -7.27
CA GLU A 26 6.55 0.80 -8.00
C GLU A 26 7.74 0.55 -7.06
N GLU A 27 7.68 0.98 -5.80
CA GLU A 27 8.68 0.64 -4.78
C GLU A 27 8.85 -0.88 -4.61
N TRP A 28 7.74 -1.63 -4.71
CA TRP A 28 7.75 -3.09 -4.70
C TRP A 28 8.20 -3.72 -6.03
N ASP A 29 8.11 -2.98 -7.13
CA ASP A 29 8.51 -3.44 -8.46
C ASP A 29 9.99 -3.28 -8.71
N ASP A 30 10.53 -2.08 -8.51
CA ASP A 30 11.88 -1.69 -8.92
C ASP A 30 12.60 -0.75 -7.94
N GLY A 31 12.02 -0.50 -6.77
CA GLY A 31 12.60 0.40 -5.78
C GLY A 31 12.49 1.87 -6.16
N ALA A 32 11.34 2.29 -6.70
CA ALA A 32 11.09 3.66 -7.14
C ALA A 32 11.44 4.77 -6.11
N TYR A 33 11.45 4.46 -4.81
CA TYR A 33 11.91 5.33 -3.74
C TYR A 33 13.25 4.87 -3.13
N SER A 34 13.44 3.56 -2.94
CA SER A 34 14.70 2.97 -2.47
C SER A 34 15.89 3.27 -3.38
N THR A 35 17.10 3.36 -2.83
CA THR A 35 18.32 3.53 -3.64
C THR A 35 19.16 2.27 -3.77
N ASP A 36 18.88 1.25 -2.95
CA ASP A 36 19.79 0.13 -2.68
C ASP A 36 19.19 -1.25 -3.03
N TRP A 37 18.13 -1.27 -3.85
CA TRP A 37 17.45 -2.49 -4.33
C TRP A 37 16.96 -2.29 -5.78
N ASP A 38 16.98 -3.37 -6.58
CA ASP A 38 16.80 -3.32 -8.05
C ASP A 38 15.47 -3.97 -8.53
N GLY A 39 14.55 -4.30 -7.62
CA GLY A 39 13.27 -4.89 -8.00
C GLY A 39 13.17 -6.41 -8.02
N VAL A 40 11.98 -6.89 -8.34
CA VAL A 40 11.69 -8.30 -8.64
C VAL A 40 11.66 -8.57 -10.16
N SER A 41 11.74 -9.84 -10.55
CA SER A 41 11.77 -10.24 -11.97
C SER A 41 10.51 -9.95 -12.78
N VAL A 42 9.40 -9.66 -12.11
CA VAL A 42 8.08 -9.47 -12.71
C VAL A 42 7.55 -8.09 -12.36
N ASN A 43 6.86 -7.46 -13.31
CA ASN A 43 6.18 -6.21 -13.08
C ASN A 43 4.83 -6.49 -12.39
N LEU A 44 4.79 -6.29 -11.07
CA LEU A 44 3.66 -6.52 -10.16
C LEU A 44 2.54 -5.51 -10.40
N PHE A 45 2.85 -4.22 -10.52
CA PHE A 45 1.87 -3.17 -10.73
C PHE A 45 2.04 -2.45 -12.06
N ALA A 46 0.98 -1.82 -12.54
CA ALA A 46 1.08 -1.05 -13.76
C ALA A 46 1.64 0.34 -13.45
N ALA A 47 2.78 0.70 -14.04
CA ALA A 47 3.40 2.03 -13.91
C ALA A 47 2.49 3.22 -14.23
N ASN A 48 1.35 3.00 -14.89
CA ASN A 48 0.33 4.02 -15.08
C ASN A 48 -1.01 3.51 -14.54
N PRO A 49 -1.48 4.01 -13.39
CA PRO A 49 -2.80 3.66 -12.88
C PRO A 49 -3.92 4.24 -13.75
N VAL A 50 -5.10 3.65 -13.62
CA VAL A 50 -6.34 4.27 -14.12
C VAL A 50 -6.84 5.23 -13.06
N ILE A 51 -7.27 6.43 -13.47
CA ILE A 51 -7.91 7.38 -12.56
C ILE A 51 -9.42 7.24 -12.71
N ASP A 52 -10.07 6.79 -11.64
CA ASP A 52 -11.52 6.66 -11.58
C ASP A 52 -12.05 7.26 -10.26
N TYR A 53 -12.85 8.31 -10.39
CA TYR A 53 -13.47 8.98 -9.23
C TYR A 53 -14.66 8.21 -8.66
N THR A 54 -15.07 7.12 -9.31
CA THR A 54 -16.14 6.24 -8.88
C THR A 54 -15.65 4.97 -8.21
N ALA A 55 -14.34 4.68 -8.29
CA ALA A 55 -13.74 3.58 -7.56
C ALA A 55 -13.96 3.75 -6.05
N ASP A 56 -14.38 2.68 -5.39
CA ASP A 56 -14.63 2.66 -3.95
C ASP A 56 -13.74 1.63 -3.26
N TRP A 57 -14.18 1.08 -2.13
CA TRP A 57 -13.46 0.01 -1.44
C TRP A 57 -14.48 -1.04 -1.11
N ASP A 58 -14.31 -2.23 -1.68
CA ASP A 58 -15.27 -3.29 -1.51
C ASP A 58 -14.96 -4.12 -0.26
N SER A 59 -16.00 -4.43 0.52
CA SER A 59 -15.85 -5.22 1.76
C SER A 59 -16.40 -6.64 1.66
N ASP A 60 -17.34 -6.87 0.73
CA ASP A 60 -18.10 -8.12 0.67
C ASP A 60 -17.58 -9.09 -0.39
N LYS A 61 -17.15 -8.59 -1.55
CA LYS A 61 -16.75 -9.38 -2.72
C LYS A 61 -15.88 -8.53 -3.66
N PRO A 62 -15.01 -9.16 -4.46
CA PRO A 62 -14.28 -8.46 -5.50
C PRO A 62 -15.22 -8.03 -6.65
N ASP A 63 -14.85 -6.98 -7.37
CA ASP A 63 -15.62 -6.42 -8.49
C ASP A 63 -14.88 -6.44 -9.84
N GLY A 64 -13.59 -6.75 -9.82
CA GLY A 64 -12.72 -6.91 -10.98
C GLY A 64 -11.59 -5.90 -11.06
N ASP A 65 -11.56 -4.88 -10.20
CA ASP A 65 -10.56 -3.84 -10.18
C ASP A 65 -9.79 -3.83 -8.83
N ASN A 66 -8.51 -3.47 -8.86
CA ASN A 66 -7.78 -3.22 -7.61
C ASN A 66 -7.93 -1.74 -7.28
N GLU A 67 -8.70 -1.40 -6.26
CA GLU A 67 -9.13 -0.02 -6.02
C GLU A 67 -8.40 0.64 -4.85
N ILE A 68 -7.93 1.87 -5.06
CA ILE A 68 -7.23 2.65 -4.05
C ILE A 68 -8.03 3.94 -3.81
N SER A 69 -8.65 4.04 -2.63
CA SER A 69 -9.61 5.10 -2.33
C SER A 69 -9.51 5.61 -0.88
N PHE A 70 -10.28 6.66 -0.58
CA PHE A 70 -10.43 7.21 0.78
C PHE A 70 -11.86 6.98 1.27
N GLY A 71 -12.03 6.55 2.52
CA GLY A 71 -13.35 6.29 3.08
C GLY A 71 -13.37 6.23 4.60
N ASP A 72 -14.58 6.08 5.17
CA ASP A 72 -14.78 5.99 6.62
C ASP A 72 -14.73 4.53 7.07
N TYR A 73 -13.68 4.16 7.79
CA TYR A 73 -13.59 2.81 8.36
C TYR A 73 -14.24 2.78 9.76
N PRO A 74 -15.16 1.84 10.05
CA PRO A 74 -15.97 1.88 11.27
C PRO A 74 -15.19 1.59 12.56
N GLN A 75 -13.95 1.11 12.48
CA GLN A 75 -13.14 0.79 13.65
C GLN A 75 -12.15 1.92 13.94
N GLU A 76 -12.22 2.47 15.15
CA GLU A 76 -11.27 3.48 15.61
C GLU A 76 -9.81 2.98 15.57
N ASN A 77 -8.89 3.90 15.24
CA ASN A 77 -7.44 3.69 15.20
C ASN A 77 -6.95 2.73 14.10
N VAL A 78 -7.76 2.50 13.05
CA VAL A 78 -7.31 1.81 11.83
C VAL A 78 -6.98 2.88 10.80
N ILE A 79 -5.69 3.03 10.49
CA ILE A 79 -5.19 4.09 9.60
C ILE A 79 -5.61 3.84 8.15
N ALA A 80 -5.43 2.61 7.69
CA ALA A 80 -5.81 2.16 6.37
C ALA A 80 -6.12 0.66 6.43
N VAL A 81 -6.73 0.14 5.38
CA VAL A 81 -7.02 -1.29 5.25
C VAL A 81 -6.81 -1.74 3.82
N CYS A 82 -6.03 -2.80 3.66
CA CYS A 82 -5.98 -3.60 2.44
C CYS A 82 -6.81 -4.87 2.63
N ILE A 83 -7.81 -5.06 1.78
CA ILE A 83 -8.54 -6.33 1.65
C ILE A 83 -8.01 -7.06 0.43
N VAL A 84 -7.88 -8.39 0.53
CA VAL A 84 -7.35 -9.21 -0.55
C VAL A 84 -8.27 -10.39 -0.80
N TRP A 85 -8.66 -10.59 -2.05
CA TRP A 85 -9.40 -11.75 -2.51
C TRP A 85 -8.50 -12.69 -3.30
N GLY A 86 -8.76 -13.98 -3.16
CA GLY A 86 -8.00 -14.99 -3.88
C GLY A 86 -8.08 -16.36 -3.20
N ARG A 87 -7.14 -17.22 -3.58
CA ARG A 87 -7.04 -18.58 -3.04
C ARG A 87 -5.82 -18.70 -2.15
N PHE A 88 -6.02 -18.67 -0.83
CA PHE A 88 -4.93 -18.75 0.14
C PHE A 88 -4.67 -20.18 0.67
N GLY A 89 -5.59 -21.11 0.43
CA GLY A 89 -5.54 -22.49 0.90
C GLY A 89 -5.16 -23.51 -0.19
N GLY A 90 -4.70 -24.68 0.24
CA GLY A 90 -4.30 -25.78 -0.66
C GLY A 90 -2.81 -25.77 -1.01
N PRO A 91 -2.40 -26.53 -2.05
CA PRO A 91 -1.02 -26.56 -2.54
C PRO A 91 -0.55 -25.15 -2.92
N PRO A 92 0.70 -24.76 -2.62
CA PRO A 92 1.22 -23.43 -2.98
C PRO A 92 1.06 -23.08 -4.46
N SER A 93 1.21 -24.05 -5.36
CA SER A 93 1.05 -23.87 -6.81
C SER A 93 -0.38 -23.53 -7.27
N GLU A 94 -1.36 -23.63 -6.38
CA GLU A 94 -2.76 -23.31 -6.66
C GLU A 94 -3.22 -22.04 -5.93
N ARG A 95 -2.33 -21.38 -5.17
CA ARG A 95 -2.62 -20.14 -4.48
C ARG A 95 -2.38 -18.96 -5.40
N TYR A 96 -3.23 -17.95 -5.29
CA TYR A 96 -3.13 -16.73 -6.07
C TYR A 96 -3.89 -15.61 -5.37
N ILE A 97 -3.48 -14.38 -5.65
CA ILE A 97 -4.24 -13.16 -5.38
C ILE A 97 -5.02 -12.85 -6.65
N GLU A 98 -6.33 -12.66 -6.50
CA GLU A 98 -7.24 -12.30 -7.58
C GLU A 98 -7.34 -10.78 -7.69
N GLU A 99 -7.51 -10.12 -6.54
CA GLU A 99 -7.83 -8.70 -6.42
C GLU A 99 -7.48 -8.21 -5.01
N PHE A 100 -7.23 -6.92 -4.87
CA PHE A 100 -7.11 -6.23 -3.59
C PHE A 100 -7.63 -4.79 -3.67
N ASP A 101 -8.19 -4.30 -2.58
CA ASP A 101 -8.55 -2.88 -2.44
C ASP A 101 -7.89 -2.27 -1.21
N ILE A 102 -7.50 -1.01 -1.33
CA ILE A 102 -6.89 -0.20 -0.28
C ILE A 102 -7.80 0.98 0.02
N MET A 103 -8.17 1.13 1.29
CA MET A 103 -8.87 2.32 1.78
C MET A 103 -8.05 3.04 2.84
N PHE A 104 -7.81 4.32 2.62
CA PHE A 104 -7.25 5.25 3.61
C PHE A 104 -8.37 5.85 4.46
N ASP A 105 -8.30 5.72 5.79
CA ASP A 105 -9.35 6.20 6.68
C ASP A 105 -9.38 7.73 6.77
N ILE A 106 -10.53 8.33 6.47
CA ILE A 106 -10.75 9.78 6.50
C ILE A 106 -10.80 10.37 7.92
N ASN A 107 -10.74 9.54 8.95
CA ASN A 107 -10.62 9.98 10.34
C ASN A 107 -9.20 10.46 10.70
N PHE A 108 -8.22 10.26 9.81
CA PHE A 108 -6.85 10.78 9.93
C PHE A 108 -6.62 11.95 8.97
N ASN A 109 -5.73 12.86 9.34
CA ASN A 109 -5.28 13.90 8.41
C ASN A 109 -4.15 13.34 7.54
N TRP A 110 -4.30 13.40 6.23
CA TRP A 110 -3.32 12.89 5.28
C TRP A 110 -2.43 13.99 4.72
N GLY A 111 -1.22 13.63 4.28
CA GLY A 111 -0.34 14.54 3.56
C GLY A 111 1.05 13.97 3.32
N ASP A 112 1.98 14.88 3.02
CA ASP A 112 3.41 14.61 2.97
C ASP A 112 4.02 14.95 4.34
N ALA A 113 4.37 13.93 5.12
CA ALA A 113 4.94 14.12 6.44
C ALA A 113 6.36 14.68 6.42
N ASP A 114 7.12 14.54 5.32
CA ASP A 114 8.43 15.21 5.18
C ASP A 114 8.26 16.74 5.13
N MET A 115 7.12 17.20 4.61
CA MET A 115 6.76 18.62 4.57
C MET A 115 6.01 19.13 5.80
N LEU A 116 5.12 18.30 6.36
CA LEU A 116 4.15 18.72 7.38
C LEU A 116 4.45 18.17 8.80
N GLY A 117 5.38 17.21 8.92
CA GLY A 117 5.75 16.56 10.16
C GLY A 117 4.58 15.81 10.82
N ASP A 118 4.61 15.76 12.15
CA ASP A 118 3.66 15.05 13.02
C ASP A 118 2.19 15.56 12.96
N ALA A 119 1.87 16.45 12.02
CA ALA A 119 0.51 16.94 11.81
C ALA A 119 -0.35 15.99 10.93
N VAL A 120 0.30 15.09 10.18
CA VAL A 120 -0.33 14.23 9.18
C VAL A 120 0.21 12.81 9.23
N MET A 121 -0.63 11.86 8.82
CA MET A 121 -0.20 10.56 8.33
C MET A 121 0.42 10.73 6.95
N ASP A 122 1.57 10.09 6.74
CA ASP A 122 2.23 10.14 5.45
C ASP A 122 1.57 9.20 4.44
N LEU A 123 1.06 9.75 3.35
CA LEU A 123 0.32 8.96 2.36
C LEU A 123 1.19 7.89 1.71
N GLN A 124 2.44 8.22 1.33
CA GLN A 124 3.33 7.27 0.66
C GLN A 124 3.75 6.16 1.64
N ASN A 125 4.17 6.51 2.86
CA ASN A 125 4.55 5.55 3.89
C ASN A 125 3.45 4.49 4.15
N ILE A 126 2.20 4.94 4.29
CA ILE A 126 1.07 4.02 4.52
C ILE A 126 0.71 3.26 3.24
N ALA A 127 0.66 3.93 2.08
CA ALA A 127 0.36 3.26 0.83
C ALA A 127 1.36 2.13 0.52
N THR A 128 2.66 2.34 0.75
CA THR A 128 3.68 1.30 0.52
C THR A 128 3.42 0.07 1.39
N HIS A 129 3.03 0.26 2.66
CA HIS A 129 2.61 -0.83 3.54
C HIS A 129 1.40 -1.60 2.98
N GLU A 130 0.34 -0.89 2.61
CA GLU A 130 -0.91 -1.52 2.13
C GLU A 130 -0.72 -2.24 0.78
N PHE A 131 0.14 -1.73 -0.11
CA PHE A 131 0.51 -2.45 -1.33
C PHE A 131 1.23 -3.77 -1.02
N GLY A 132 2.04 -3.83 0.03
CA GLY A 132 2.67 -5.07 0.48
C GLY A 132 1.63 -6.15 0.84
N HIS A 133 0.51 -5.77 1.45
CA HIS A 133 -0.62 -6.68 1.65
C HIS A 133 -1.25 -7.16 0.35
N GLY A 134 -1.41 -6.27 -0.63
CA GLY A 134 -1.88 -6.62 -1.98
C GLY A 134 -0.97 -7.62 -2.72
N LEU A 135 0.29 -7.73 -2.28
CA LEU A 135 1.28 -8.72 -2.76
C LEU A 135 1.34 -9.98 -1.90
N GLY A 136 0.51 -10.07 -0.86
CA GLY A 136 0.43 -11.24 0.02
C GLY A 136 1.42 -11.23 1.18
N LEU A 137 2.08 -10.11 1.45
CA LEU A 137 2.88 -9.93 2.67
C LEU A 137 1.96 -9.62 3.85
N GLY A 138 2.28 -10.20 5.00
CA GLY A 138 1.51 -9.99 6.23
C GLY A 138 2.21 -9.03 7.19
N ASP A 139 1.44 -8.47 8.10
CA ASP A 139 1.96 -7.62 9.16
C ASP A 139 3.05 -8.29 10.00
N LEU A 140 4.02 -7.47 10.36
CA LEU A 140 5.05 -7.77 11.34
C LEU A 140 4.77 -6.99 12.62
N TYR A 141 4.82 -7.69 13.76
CA TYR A 141 4.57 -7.09 15.08
C TYR A 141 5.73 -7.30 16.06
N ASN A 142 6.87 -7.76 15.56
CA ASN A 142 8.05 -7.97 16.38
C ASN A 142 8.78 -6.65 16.61
N ARG A 143 9.23 -6.38 17.84
CA ARG A 143 10.02 -5.17 18.14
C ARG A 143 11.34 -5.05 17.37
N LYS A 144 11.79 -6.13 16.72
CA LYS A 144 12.99 -6.15 15.88
C LYS A 144 12.70 -5.80 14.42
N THR A 145 11.44 -5.73 14.03
CA THR A 145 10.98 -5.48 12.66
C THR A 145 10.34 -4.11 12.56
N THR A 146 10.64 -3.18 13.48
CA THR A 146 10.04 -1.84 13.52
C THR A 146 10.46 -0.95 12.35
N GLU A 147 11.59 -1.30 11.72
CA GLU A 147 12.14 -0.64 10.54
C GLU A 147 11.56 -1.23 9.25
N GLU A 148 10.83 -2.35 9.31
CA GLU A 148 10.20 -2.93 8.12
C GLU A 148 8.99 -2.10 7.72
N THR A 149 8.82 -1.92 6.42
CA THR A 149 7.60 -1.36 5.82
C THR A 149 6.38 -2.17 6.24
N MET A 150 6.48 -3.51 6.30
CA MET A 150 5.37 -4.34 6.77
C MET A 150 5.16 -4.33 8.30
N TYR A 151 5.78 -3.42 9.06
CA TYR A 151 5.48 -3.28 10.48
C TYR A 151 4.10 -2.65 10.71
N GLY A 152 3.17 -3.40 11.30
CA GLY A 152 1.74 -3.05 11.38
C GLY A 152 1.37 -1.91 12.36
N TYR A 153 2.33 -1.08 12.77
CA TYR A 153 2.04 0.14 13.51
C TYR A 153 2.73 1.33 12.86
N SER A 154 2.00 2.43 12.72
CA SER A 154 2.53 3.72 12.26
C SER A 154 1.92 4.87 13.06
N THR A 155 2.51 6.06 12.95
CA THR A 155 2.05 7.29 13.60
C THR A 155 2.34 8.47 12.68
N GLU A 156 1.70 9.62 12.94
CA GLU A 156 1.92 10.86 12.21
C GLU A 156 3.41 11.26 12.21
N GLY A 157 3.87 11.83 11.11
CA GLY A 157 5.27 12.25 10.95
C GLY A 157 6.23 11.16 10.49
N GLU A 158 5.81 9.89 10.46
CA GLU A 158 6.66 8.77 10.03
C GLU A 158 6.79 8.72 8.50
N ILE A 159 8.03 8.63 8.01
CA ILE A 159 8.37 8.47 6.57
C ILE A 159 9.29 7.28 6.30
N ASP A 160 9.71 6.56 7.33
CA ASP A 160 10.73 5.51 7.26
C ASP A 160 10.24 4.23 6.55
N LYS A 161 8.94 4.15 6.22
CA LYS A 161 8.34 3.03 5.45
C LYS A 161 7.98 3.42 4.02
N ARG A 162 8.56 4.52 3.52
CA ARG A 162 8.51 4.86 2.10
C ARG A 162 9.41 3.94 1.27
N ASP A 163 10.48 3.41 1.87
CA ASP A 163 11.42 2.43 1.34
C ASP A 163 11.24 1.04 1.96
N LEU A 164 11.59 0.00 1.21
CA LEU A 164 11.59 -1.38 1.71
C LEU A 164 12.83 -1.66 2.57
N TYR A 165 12.61 -2.34 3.72
CA TYR A 165 13.72 -2.82 4.53
C TYR A 165 14.06 -4.28 4.18
N TYR A 166 15.08 -4.82 4.86
CA TYR A 166 15.69 -6.09 4.47
C TYR A 166 14.72 -7.28 4.50
N GLY A 167 13.79 -7.31 5.45
CA GLY A 167 12.78 -8.36 5.55
C GLY A 167 11.69 -8.22 4.50
N ASP A 168 11.29 -6.99 4.18
CA ASP A 168 10.35 -6.68 3.09
C ASP A 168 10.89 -7.16 1.74
N ILE A 169 12.14 -6.79 1.39
CA ILE A 169 12.82 -7.20 0.16
C ILE A 169 12.92 -8.74 0.08
N ALA A 170 13.37 -9.38 1.16
CA ALA A 170 13.48 -10.84 1.20
C ALA A 170 12.10 -11.52 1.07
N GLY A 171 11.05 -10.93 1.63
CA GLY A 171 9.69 -11.42 1.55
C GLY A 171 9.15 -11.36 0.13
N ILE A 172 9.29 -10.22 -0.54
CA ILE A 172 8.78 -10.06 -1.91
C ILE A 172 9.54 -10.92 -2.92
N GLN A 173 10.87 -11.05 -2.77
CA GLN A 173 11.69 -11.92 -3.62
C GLN A 173 11.35 -13.41 -3.43
N GLU A 174 10.99 -13.85 -2.22
CA GLU A 174 10.53 -15.24 -2.00
C GLU A 174 9.21 -15.52 -2.75
N LEU A 175 8.34 -14.51 -2.87
CA LEU A 175 7.04 -14.66 -3.54
C LEU A 175 7.13 -14.53 -5.06
N TYR A 176 7.93 -13.59 -5.57
CA TYR A 176 7.92 -13.18 -6.98
C TYR A 176 9.27 -13.32 -7.70
N GLY A 177 10.32 -13.72 -6.97
CA GLY A 177 11.66 -13.95 -7.50
C GLY A 177 12.51 -12.68 -7.61
N GLU A 178 13.82 -12.89 -7.67
CA GLU A 178 14.83 -11.88 -8.07
C GLU A 178 14.80 -11.64 -9.58
#